data_AF-A0AAD8FJW2-F1
#
_entry.id   AF-A0AAD8FJW2-F1
#
_cell.length_a   1.000
_cell.length_b   1.000
_cell.length_c   1.000
_cell.angle_alpha   90.00
_cell.angle_beta   90.00
_cell.angle_gamma   90.00
#
_symmetry.space_group_name_H-M   'P 1'
#
loop_
_entity.id
_entity.type
_entity.pdbx_description
1 polymer ?
#
loop_
_entity_poly.entity_id
_entity_poly.type
_entity_poly.pdbx_seq_one_letter_code
_entity_poly.pdbx_strand_id
1 'polypeptide(L)'
;MAETLFDGISLLFQKSAYSNVTSFEPCRSSIDHYKFYQFSLIPAVILTLLMAATTTRKHKLLKILRGRPGLLFPMDTLTRSSRLSYACAFGATAFVVYQISIEHTFAFDYKGPQAAITLMAIFSMIIYGIVFFPVFACLALGSAFSFGLGAVYVWMFFIVNLYRLSECTFTLTGRAVLFVRMLPTLFCLCYLSIMLPIRFVRAIGNKDYFRSPILKKRRSETLDDIKNSYQGRHVRKLLTKPVVQAPPEGFANKAKAFFMSQVHKLVYRREEGFRYSSRLLAVMFVAACVVYVVSIRELFYILHQEN
;
A
#
# COMPACT_ATOMS: atom_id res chain seq x y z
N MET A 1 -28.95 -13.02 2.46
CA MET A 1 -28.02 -14.17 2.35
C MET A 1 -26.54 -13.76 2.50
N ALA A 2 -26.13 -12.56 2.08
CA ALA A 2 -24.79 -12.04 2.36
C ALA A 2 -24.64 -11.42 3.77
N GLU A 3 -25.71 -10.85 4.34
CA GLU A 3 -25.71 -10.27 5.70
C GLU A 3 -25.60 -11.34 6.80
N THR A 4 -26.25 -12.49 6.62
CA THR A 4 -26.18 -13.63 7.55
C THR A 4 -24.79 -14.29 7.60
N LEU A 5 -24.00 -14.15 6.54
CA LEU A 5 -22.62 -14.65 6.48
C LEU A 5 -21.65 -13.68 7.18
N PHE A 6 -21.92 -12.38 7.13
CA PHE A 6 -21.12 -11.36 7.81
C PHE A 6 -21.37 -11.36 9.32
N ASP A 7 -22.62 -11.60 9.75
CA ASP A 7 -22.98 -11.76 11.17
C ASP A 7 -22.46 -13.07 11.77
N GLY A 8 -22.37 -14.14 10.96
CA GLY A 8 -21.73 -15.40 11.39
C GLY A 8 -20.23 -15.24 11.62
N ILE A 9 -19.55 -14.44 10.81
CA ILE A 9 -18.11 -14.14 10.97
C ILE A 9 -17.90 -13.24 12.19
N SER A 10 -18.71 -12.21 12.42
CA SER A 10 -18.58 -11.32 13.59
C SER A 10 -18.83 -12.06 14.91
N LEU A 11 -19.80 -13.00 14.95
CA LEU A 11 -20.05 -13.85 16.12
C LEU A 11 -18.96 -14.90 16.37
N LEU A 12 -18.35 -15.46 15.31
CA LEU A 12 -17.17 -16.34 15.44
C LEU A 12 -15.95 -15.57 15.97
N PHE A 13 -15.75 -14.33 15.50
CA PHE A 13 -14.70 -13.45 16.03
C PHE A 13 -14.91 -13.09 17.50
N GLN A 14 -16.17 -12.89 17.93
CA GLN A 14 -16.47 -12.51 19.32
C GLN A 14 -16.41 -13.69 20.29
N LYS A 15 -16.73 -14.91 19.84
CA LYS A 15 -16.65 -16.13 20.66
C LYS A 15 -15.22 -16.66 20.82
N SER A 16 -14.32 -16.35 19.87
CA SER A 16 -12.89 -16.72 19.94
C SER A 16 -12.08 -15.89 20.94
N ALA A 17 -12.63 -14.81 21.50
CA ALA A 17 -11.90 -13.91 22.40
C ALA A 17 -11.99 -14.28 23.89
N TYR A 18 -12.74 -15.32 24.27
CA TYR A 18 -13.10 -15.55 25.69
C TYR A 18 -12.96 -16.99 26.21
N SER A 19 -12.09 -17.82 25.64
CA SER A 19 -11.79 -19.11 26.26
C SER A 19 -10.32 -19.46 26.21
N ASN A 20 -9.67 -19.23 27.36
CA ASN A 20 -8.52 -19.96 27.90
C ASN A 20 -7.45 -20.38 26.90
N VAL A 21 -6.66 -19.43 26.43
CA VAL A 21 -5.32 -19.73 25.90
C VAL A 21 -4.32 -19.34 26.98
N THR A 22 -3.67 -20.38 27.50
CA THR A 22 -2.46 -20.32 28.30
C THR A 22 -1.51 -19.23 27.79
N SER A 23 -1.05 -18.43 28.74
CA SER A 23 -0.24 -17.22 28.62
C SER A 23 0.93 -17.36 27.64
N PHE A 24 0.74 -16.91 26.40
CA PHE A 24 1.84 -16.28 25.67
C PHE A 24 1.97 -14.87 26.25
N GLU A 25 3.02 -14.61 27.03
CA GLU A 25 3.34 -13.22 27.38
C GLU A 25 3.51 -12.43 26.06
N PRO A 26 2.66 -11.41 25.81
CA PRO A 26 2.81 -10.59 24.62
C PRO A 26 4.17 -9.91 24.72
N CYS A 27 5.00 -10.01 23.66
CA CYS A 27 6.29 -9.33 23.65
C CYS A 27 6.07 -7.84 23.90
N ARG A 28 6.45 -7.41 25.10
CA ARG A 28 6.36 -6.02 25.52
C ARG A 28 7.66 -5.35 25.10
N SER A 29 7.74 -4.96 23.84
CA SER A 29 8.84 -4.11 23.37
C SER A 29 8.91 -2.85 24.24
N SER A 30 10.11 -2.40 24.57
CA SER A 30 10.36 -1.19 25.36
C SER A 30 9.69 0.04 24.71
N ILE A 31 9.54 0.03 23.39
CA ILE A 31 8.83 1.05 22.62
C ILE A 31 7.35 0.70 22.47
N ASP A 32 6.53 1.30 23.35
CA ASP A 32 5.07 1.29 23.27
C ASP A 32 4.55 1.64 21.86
N HIS A 33 3.68 0.78 21.31
CA HIS A 33 3.10 0.95 19.98
C HIS A 33 2.38 2.29 19.83
N TYR A 34 1.50 2.62 20.77
CA TYR A 34 0.70 3.84 20.74
C TYR A 34 1.56 5.12 20.85
N LYS A 35 2.51 5.16 21.78
CA LYS A 35 3.39 6.33 21.97
C LYS A 35 4.15 6.66 20.69
N PHE A 36 4.68 5.62 20.05
CA PHE A 36 5.41 5.79 18.80
C PHE A 36 4.58 6.49 17.74
N TYR A 37 3.35 6.03 17.50
CA TYR A 37 2.49 6.64 16.48
C TYR A 37 1.99 8.03 16.86
N GLN A 38 1.72 8.26 18.15
CA GLN A 38 1.35 9.59 18.65
C GLN A 38 2.49 10.61 18.46
N PHE A 39 3.73 10.24 18.79
CA PHE A 39 4.90 11.10 18.52
C PHE A 39 5.15 11.25 17.02
N SER A 40 4.88 10.23 16.20
CA SER A 40 5.02 10.29 14.74
C SER A 40 4.01 11.21 14.05
N LEU A 41 2.96 11.63 14.76
CA LEU A 41 1.96 12.57 14.26
C LEU A 41 2.53 13.98 14.10
N ILE A 42 3.42 14.40 15.00
CA ILE A 42 4.11 15.70 14.94
C ILE A 42 4.91 15.84 13.63
N PRO A 43 5.87 14.95 13.31
CA PRO A 43 6.58 15.02 12.05
C PRO A 43 5.65 14.78 10.86
N ALA A 44 4.58 13.99 10.99
CA ALA A 44 3.62 13.85 9.90
C ALA A 44 2.99 15.20 9.52
N VAL A 45 2.41 15.91 10.50
CA VAL A 45 1.81 17.23 10.27
C VAL A 45 2.83 18.22 9.74
N ILE A 46 4.05 18.26 10.30
CA ILE A 46 5.12 19.15 9.80
C ILE A 46 5.47 18.82 8.35
N LEU A 47 5.67 17.54 7.99
CA LEU A 47 6.00 17.13 6.63
C LEU A 47 4.87 17.42 5.65
N THR A 48 3.62 17.18 6.03
CA THR A 48 2.46 17.52 5.18
C THR A 48 2.38 19.03 4.94
N LEU A 49 2.60 19.85 5.97
CA LEU A 49 2.63 21.31 5.85
C LEU A 49 3.81 21.78 5.01
N LEU A 50 5.00 21.20 5.14
CA LEU A 50 6.17 21.52 4.32
C LEU A 50 5.93 21.17 2.84
N MET A 51 5.34 20.00 2.57
CA MET A 51 4.97 19.60 1.21
C MET A 51 3.86 20.49 0.63
N ALA A 52 2.85 20.82 1.44
CA ALA A 52 1.78 21.74 1.08
C ALA A 52 2.31 23.17 0.87
N ALA A 53 3.27 23.64 1.65
CA ALA A 53 3.92 24.94 1.45
C ALA A 53 4.76 24.93 0.16
N THR A 54 5.40 23.81 -0.16
CA THR A 54 6.20 23.64 -1.39
C THR A 54 5.32 23.62 -2.65
N THR A 55 4.14 22.99 -2.59
CA THR A 55 3.13 23.07 -3.66
C THR A 55 2.52 24.46 -3.74
N THR A 56 2.21 25.05 -2.59
CA THR A 56 1.60 26.36 -2.49
C THR A 56 2.56 27.45 -2.99
N ARG A 57 3.88 27.36 -2.78
CA ARG A 57 4.85 28.30 -3.40
C ARG A 57 4.84 28.23 -4.93
N LYS A 58 4.47 27.09 -5.53
CA LYS A 58 4.27 26.96 -6.98
C LYS A 58 2.97 27.61 -7.47
N HIS A 59 2.00 27.86 -6.58
CA HIS A 59 0.67 28.39 -6.92
C HIS A 59 0.32 29.76 -6.29
N LYS A 60 0.97 30.20 -5.20
CA LYS A 60 0.79 31.49 -4.49
C LYS A 60 1.67 32.62 -5.03
N LEU A 61 2.18 32.46 -6.25
CA LEU A 61 2.57 33.58 -7.09
C LEU A 61 1.63 33.75 -8.29
N LEU A 62 0.45 33.11 -8.27
CA LEU A 62 -0.65 33.48 -9.17
C LEU A 62 -1.56 34.53 -8.51
N LYS A 63 -0.94 35.49 -7.79
CA LYS A 63 -1.54 36.70 -7.17
C LYS A 63 -2.76 36.37 -6.28
N ILE A 64 -3.50 37.33 -5.74
CA ILE A 64 -4.97 37.22 -5.59
C ILE A 64 -5.51 35.85 -5.07
N LEU A 65 -5.66 35.66 -3.74
CA LEU A 65 -6.40 34.51 -3.20
C LEU A 65 -7.90 34.62 -3.55
N ARG A 66 -8.27 34.18 -4.75
CA ARG A 66 -9.55 33.51 -5.07
C ARG A 66 -9.29 32.08 -5.58
N GLY A 67 -8.32 31.40 -4.99
CA GLY A 67 -8.04 29.98 -5.21
C GLY A 67 -7.72 29.30 -3.88
N ARG A 68 -8.54 28.32 -3.48
CA ARG A 68 -8.39 27.60 -2.20
C ARG A 68 -6.97 27.02 -2.08
N PRO A 69 -6.26 27.19 -0.95
CA PRO A 69 -5.03 26.46 -0.68
C PRO A 69 -5.32 24.97 -0.79
N GLY A 70 -4.85 24.35 -1.87
CA GLY A 70 -5.11 22.95 -2.15
C GLY A 70 -4.21 22.09 -1.28
N LEU A 71 -4.81 21.36 -0.34
CA LEU A 71 -4.14 20.22 0.30
C LEU A 71 -3.67 19.27 -0.81
N LEU A 72 -2.42 18.81 -0.72
CA LEU A 72 -1.83 17.92 -1.72
C LEU A 72 -2.67 16.64 -1.79
N PHE A 73 -3.18 16.30 -2.98
CA PHE A 73 -3.86 15.03 -3.17
C PHE A 73 -2.83 13.89 -3.08
N PRO A 74 -2.91 13.00 -2.08
CA PRO A 74 -1.83 12.08 -1.73
C PRO A 74 -1.67 10.91 -2.71
N MET A 75 -2.61 10.73 -3.65
CA MET A 75 -2.61 9.60 -4.56
C MET A 75 -2.93 10.05 -5.97
N ASP A 76 -1.94 10.10 -6.84
CA ASP A 76 -2.21 10.30 -8.25
C ASP A 76 -2.74 8.98 -8.88
N THR A 77 -4.04 8.95 -9.12
CA THR A 77 -4.76 7.77 -9.63
C THR A 77 -4.56 7.57 -11.13
N LEU A 78 -4.09 8.61 -11.82
CA LEU A 78 -3.93 8.65 -13.26
C LEU A 78 -2.50 8.28 -13.69
N THR A 79 -1.50 8.47 -12.83
CA THR A 79 -0.10 8.19 -13.19
C THR A 79 0.32 6.74 -12.98
N ARG A 80 1.15 6.28 -13.93
CA ARG A 80 1.59 4.88 -14.06
C ARG A 80 3.07 4.65 -13.68
N SER A 81 3.77 5.66 -13.15
CA SER A 81 5.23 5.61 -12.96
C SER A 81 5.68 5.00 -11.62
N SER A 82 4.89 5.10 -10.55
CA SER A 82 5.30 4.72 -9.18
C SER A 82 4.39 3.69 -8.51
N ARG A 83 3.78 2.80 -9.31
CA ARG A 83 2.70 1.89 -8.87
C ARG A 83 3.10 0.91 -7.76
N LEU A 84 4.30 0.35 -7.84
CA LEU A 84 4.82 -0.56 -6.80
C LEU A 84 5.04 0.17 -5.48
N SER A 85 5.53 1.41 -5.50
CA SER A 85 5.71 2.19 -4.27
C SER A 85 4.37 2.50 -3.61
N TYR A 86 3.34 2.85 -4.39
CA TYR A 86 1.99 2.99 -3.85
C TYR A 86 1.44 1.68 -3.31
N ALA A 87 1.63 0.56 -4.02
CA ALA A 87 1.19 -0.76 -3.54
C ALA A 87 1.86 -1.12 -2.20
N CYS A 88 3.17 -0.93 -2.07
CA CYS A 88 3.89 -1.16 -0.82
C CYS A 88 3.47 -0.19 0.30
N ALA A 89 3.22 1.08 -0.01
CA ALA A 89 2.73 2.04 0.98
C ALA A 89 1.35 1.64 1.51
N PHE A 90 0.43 1.24 0.62
CA PHE A 90 -0.87 0.71 1.01
C PHE A 90 -0.77 -0.63 1.75
N GLY A 91 0.16 -1.50 1.36
CA GLY A 91 0.43 -2.76 2.06
C GLY A 91 0.90 -2.53 3.50
N ALA A 92 1.85 -1.62 3.70
CA ALA A 92 2.32 -1.24 5.03
C ALA A 92 1.19 -0.66 5.90
N THR A 93 0.34 0.22 5.34
CA THR A 93 -0.81 0.77 6.08
C THR A 93 -1.86 -0.28 6.39
N ALA A 94 -2.13 -1.20 5.46
CA ALA A 94 -3.13 -2.24 5.62
C ALA A 94 -2.77 -3.18 6.78
N PHE A 95 -1.47 -3.47 6.94
CA PHE A 95 -1.01 -4.25 8.07
C PHE A 95 -1.19 -3.55 9.42
N VAL A 96 -0.95 -2.24 9.48
CA VAL A 96 -1.22 -1.46 10.70
C VAL A 96 -2.71 -1.49 11.05
N VAL A 97 -3.59 -1.34 10.04
CA VAL A 97 -5.05 -1.48 10.22
C VAL A 97 -5.43 -2.89 10.69
N TYR A 98 -4.80 -3.92 10.14
CA TYR A 98 -4.98 -5.30 10.57
C TYR A 98 -4.58 -5.49 12.04
N GLN A 99 -3.44 -4.95 12.47
CA GLN A 99 -3.01 -5.01 13.88
C GLN A 99 -4.01 -4.33 14.81
N ILE A 100 -4.53 -3.16 14.45
CA ILE A 100 -5.54 -2.44 15.26
C ILE A 100 -6.84 -3.24 15.35
N SER A 101 -7.29 -3.80 14.23
CA SER A 101 -8.60 -4.46 14.12
C SER A 101 -8.63 -5.82 14.83
N ILE A 102 -7.50 -6.54 14.85
CA ILE A 102 -7.43 -7.92 15.36
C ILE A 102 -6.71 -8.01 16.71
N GLU A 103 -5.66 -7.23 16.94
CA GLU A 103 -4.88 -7.26 18.19
C GLU A 103 -5.34 -6.22 19.20
N HIS A 104 -6.37 -5.41 18.88
CA HIS A 104 -6.91 -4.34 19.73
C HIS A 104 -5.84 -3.38 20.26
N THR A 105 -4.80 -3.13 19.46
CA THR A 105 -3.73 -2.18 19.79
C THR A 105 -4.20 -0.75 19.52
N PHE A 106 -5.05 -0.23 20.41
CA PHE A 106 -5.62 1.11 20.28
C PHE A 106 -4.58 2.20 20.54
N ALA A 107 -4.78 3.37 19.92
CA ALA A 107 -3.94 4.55 20.15
C ALA A 107 -4.15 5.17 21.56
N PHE A 108 -5.23 4.79 22.25
CA PHE A 108 -5.57 5.20 23.61
C PHE A 108 -5.99 3.98 24.44
N ASP A 109 -5.40 3.82 25.61
CA ASP A 109 -5.82 2.81 26.59
C ASP A 109 -7.14 3.29 27.23
N TYR A 110 -8.27 2.84 26.68
CA TYR A 110 -9.60 3.20 27.16
C TYR A 110 -10.33 1.97 27.68
N LYS A 111 -10.47 1.88 29.01
CA LYS A 111 -11.25 0.85 29.70
C LYS A 111 -12.67 1.36 29.92
N GLY A 112 -13.51 1.28 28.91
CA GLY A 112 -14.92 1.67 29.01
C GLY A 112 -15.87 0.74 28.27
N PRO A 113 -17.14 1.14 28.10
CA PRO A 113 -18.16 0.29 27.48
C PRO A 113 -17.83 -0.06 26.02
N GLN A 114 -18.28 -1.23 25.56
CA GLN A 114 -17.95 -1.80 24.23
C GLN A 114 -18.22 -0.84 23.06
N ALA A 115 -19.29 -0.04 23.15
CA ALA A 115 -19.62 0.97 22.13
C ALA A 115 -18.58 2.10 22.02
N ALA A 116 -17.90 2.45 23.11
CA ALA A 116 -16.86 3.46 23.10
C ALA A 116 -15.53 2.90 22.56
N ILE A 117 -15.25 1.62 22.76
CA ILE A 117 -14.04 0.96 22.24
C ILE A 117 -14.04 0.96 20.70
N THR A 118 -15.17 0.61 20.07
CA THR A 118 -15.28 0.60 18.60
C THR A 118 -15.16 2.00 18.01
N LEU A 119 -15.74 3.01 18.67
CA LEU A 119 -15.61 4.41 18.29
C LEU A 119 -14.15 4.89 18.36
N MET A 120 -13.42 4.49 19.42
CA MET A 120 -11.98 4.79 19.56
C MET A 120 -11.12 4.04 18.52
N ALA A 121 -11.54 2.85 18.07
CA ALA A 121 -10.90 2.14 16.96
C ALA A 121 -11.01 2.93 15.65
N ILE A 122 -12.19 3.49 15.36
CA ILE A 122 -12.42 4.33 14.17
C ILE A 122 -11.51 5.57 14.20
N PHE A 123 -11.45 6.27 15.35
CA PHE A 123 -10.55 7.41 15.50
C PHE A 123 -9.08 7.02 15.35
N SER A 124 -8.70 5.87 15.90
CA SER A 124 -7.34 5.33 15.74
C SER A 124 -7.03 5.16 14.24
N MET A 125 -7.90 4.53 13.46
CA MET A 125 -7.69 4.37 12.00
C MET A 125 -7.48 5.70 11.27
N ILE A 126 -8.22 6.75 11.63
CA ILE A 126 -8.05 8.09 11.06
C ILE A 126 -6.66 8.64 11.41
N ILE A 127 -6.24 8.53 12.66
CA ILE A 127 -4.93 8.98 13.15
C ILE A 127 -3.81 8.28 12.38
N TYR A 128 -3.87 6.95 12.22
CA TYR A 128 -2.89 6.20 11.42
C TYR A 128 -2.90 6.62 9.95
N GLY A 129 -4.08 6.89 9.39
CA GLY A 129 -4.21 7.45 8.04
C GLY A 129 -3.46 8.78 7.88
N ILE A 130 -3.57 9.68 8.87
CA ILE A 130 -2.84 10.96 8.91
C ILE A 130 -1.34 10.74 9.04
N VAL A 131 -0.92 9.79 9.89
CA VAL A 131 0.50 9.45 10.08
C VAL A 131 1.13 8.96 8.77
N PHE A 132 0.45 8.12 7.98
CA PHE A 132 0.98 7.65 6.71
C PHE A 132 0.78 8.62 5.53
N PHE A 133 -0.01 9.68 5.69
CA PHE A 133 -0.26 10.66 4.64
C PHE A 133 1.02 11.25 4.00
N PRO A 134 2.07 11.65 4.75
CA PRO A 134 3.32 12.16 4.19
C PRO A 134 4.02 11.18 3.24
N VAL A 135 3.89 9.87 3.48
CA VAL A 135 4.47 8.83 2.62
C VAL A 135 3.77 8.79 1.26
N PHE A 136 2.44 8.96 1.24
CA PHE A 136 1.69 9.05 -0.01
C PHE A 136 1.94 10.39 -0.71
N ALA A 137 1.93 11.48 0.05
CA ALA A 137 2.23 12.83 -0.42
C ALA A 137 3.60 12.91 -1.12
N CYS A 138 4.64 12.26 -0.60
CA CYS A 138 5.96 12.29 -1.23
C CYS A 138 5.99 11.56 -2.58
N LEU A 139 5.25 10.47 -2.70
CA LEU A 139 5.08 9.72 -3.95
C LEU A 139 4.27 10.50 -5.00
N ALA A 140 3.29 11.27 -4.56
CA ALA A 140 2.46 12.10 -5.43
C ALA A 140 3.21 13.33 -5.96
N LEU A 141 4.01 13.97 -5.12
CA LEU A 141 4.71 15.20 -5.50
C LEU A 141 5.87 14.93 -6.47
N GLY A 142 6.61 13.84 -6.24
CA GLY A 142 7.63 13.34 -7.14
C GLY A 142 8.84 14.27 -7.35
N SER A 143 9.07 15.24 -6.46
CA SER A 143 10.27 16.09 -6.47
C SER A 143 11.40 15.48 -5.65
N ALA A 144 12.66 15.87 -5.92
CA ALA A 144 13.79 15.44 -5.10
C ALA A 144 13.56 15.76 -3.63
N PHE A 145 13.15 17.00 -3.31
CA PHE A 145 12.84 17.39 -1.92
C PHE A 145 11.83 16.45 -1.25
N SER A 146 10.74 16.10 -1.95
CA SER A 146 9.73 15.20 -1.39
C SER A 146 10.24 13.77 -1.19
N PHE A 147 11.01 13.23 -2.13
CA PHE A 147 11.58 11.88 -1.98
C PHE A 147 12.60 11.81 -0.85
N GLY A 148 13.39 12.86 -0.64
CA GLY A 148 14.34 12.93 0.48
C GLY A 148 13.63 12.92 1.84
N LEU A 149 12.65 13.81 2.03
CA LEU A 149 11.85 13.85 3.26
C LEU A 149 11.06 12.56 3.49
N GLY A 150 10.47 12.00 2.43
CA GLY A 150 9.77 10.73 2.48
C GLY A 150 10.68 9.56 2.85
N ALA A 151 11.93 9.53 2.36
CA ALA A 151 12.89 8.49 2.67
C ALA A 151 13.27 8.49 4.15
N VAL A 152 13.61 9.66 4.72
CA VAL A 152 13.92 9.80 6.15
C VAL A 152 12.73 9.35 7.01
N TYR A 153 11.51 9.73 6.62
CA TYR A 153 10.30 9.32 7.33
C TYR A 153 10.05 7.81 7.27
N VAL A 154 10.24 7.18 6.10
CA VAL A 154 10.10 5.72 5.96
C VAL A 154 11.20 4.96 6.72
N TRP A 155 12.43 5.46 6.73
CA TRP A 155 13.52 4.87 7.51
C TRP A 155 13.21 4.84 8.99
N MET A 156 12.58 5.90 9.50
CA MET A 156 12.11 5.95 10.87
C MET A 156 11.17 4.77 11.20
N PHE A 157 10.15 4.52 10.38
CA PHE A 157 9.27 3.34 10.55
C PHE A 157 10.01 2.02 10.40
N PHE A 158 10.90 1.91 9.42
CA PHE A 158 11.64 0.67 9.17
C PHE A 158 12.54 0.32 10.37
N ILE A 159 13.29 1.28 10.89
CA ILE A 159 14.17 1.10 12.06
C ILE A 159 13.35 0.70 13.29
N VAL A 160 12.23 1.36 13.57
CA VAL A 160 11.39 0.99 14.73
C VAL A 160 10.82 -0.42 14.60
N ASN A 161 10.37 -0.82 13.40
CA ASN A 161 9.86 -2.17 13.18
C ASN A 161 10.96 -3.23 13.30
N LEU A 162 12.18 -2.94 12.83
CA LEU A 162 13.34 -3.81 13.05
C LEU A 162 13.73 -3.89 14.53
N TYR A 163 13.72 -2.77 15.24
CA TYR A 163 14.05 -2.71 16.65
C TYR A 163 13.09 -3.54 17.50
N ARG A 164 11.78 -3.42 17.24
CA ARG A 164 10.76 -4.26 17.89
C ARG A 164 10.97 -5.75 17.62
N LEU A 165 11.38 -6.10 16.40
CA LEU A 165 11.70 -7.48 16.07
C LEU A 165 12.97 -7.99 16.80
N SER A 166 13.94 -7.10 17.06
CA SER A 166 15.18 -7.47 17.76
C SER A 166 15.04 -7.56 19.29
N GLU A 167 14.16 -6.77 19.91
CA GLU A 167 13.94 -6.80 21.36
C GLU A 167 13.20 -8.06 21.83
N CYS A 168 12.40 -8.68 20.97
CA CYS A 168 11.65 -9.87 21.33
C CYS A 168 12.56 -11.12 21.37
N THR A 169 13.10 -11.43 22.55
CA THR A 169 13.83 -12.68 22.83
C THR A 169 12.84 -13.83 23.05
N PHE A 170 12.31 -14.41 21.97
CA PHE A 170 11.47 -15.60 22.04
C PHE A 170 12.27 -16.90 21.95
N THR A 171 11.63 -18.02 22.35
CA THR A 171 11.96 -19.36 21.87
C THR A 171 11.91 -19.40 20.33
N LEU A 172 12.70 -20.30 19.70
CA LEU A 172 12.88 -20.34 18.23
C LEU A 172 11.55 -20.39 17.45
N THR A 173 10.54 -21.08 17.98
CA THR A 173 9.20 -21.20 17.40
C THR A 173 8.40 -19.89 17.45
N GLY A 174 8.38 -19.21 18.61
CA GLY A 174 7.70 -17.91 18.76
C GLY A 174 8.31 -16.81 17.91
N ARG A 175 9.66 -16.82 17.76
CA ARG A 175 10.36 -15.87 16.87
C ARG A 175 10.00 -16.08 15.41
N ALA A 176 9.91 -17.34 14.96
CA ALA A 176 9.51 -17.66 13.60
C ALA A 176 8.08 -17.19 13.29
N VAL A 177 7.15 -17.41 14.22
CA VAL A 177 5.74 -16.97 14.07
C VAL A 177 5.63 -15.45 13.94
N LEU A 178 6.28 -14.69 14.84
CA LEU A 178 6.26 -13.23 14.78
C LEU A 178 6.89 -12.72 13.49
N PHE A 179 8.00 -13.32 13.06
CA PHE A 179 8.71 -12.94 11.85
C PHE A 179 7.85 -13.16 10.60
N VAL A 180 7.23 -14.34 10.47
CA VAL A 180 6.36 -14.68 9.33
C VAL A 180 5.15 -13.73 9.26
N ARG A 181 4.57 -13.37 10.41
CA ARG A 181 3.46 -12.41 10.47
C ARG A 181 3.87 -10.99 10.04
N MET A 182 5.05 -10.52 10.47
CA MET A 182 5.55 -9.17 10.17
C MET A 182 6.19 -9.05 8.78
N LEU A 183 6.44 -10.17 8.09
CA LEU A 183 7.16 -10.25 6.83
C LEU A 183 6.59 -9.33 5.74
N PRO A 184 5.27 -9.31 5.44
CA PRO A 184 4.72 -8.47 4.38
C PRO A 184 5.03 -6.97 4.59
N THR A 185 4.95 -6.53 5.85
CA THR A 185 5.16 -5.13 6.24
C THR A 185 6.63 -4.76 6.18
N LEU A 186 7.51 -5.62 6.69
CA LEU A 186 8.96 -5.43 6.60
C LEU A 186 9.40 -5.38 5.13
N PHE A 187 8.85 -6.23 4.27
CA PHE A 187 9.16 -6.22 2.84
C PHE A 187 8.69 -4.93 2.17
N CYS A 188 7.48 -4.46 2.49
CA CYS A 188 6.95 -3.20 1.96
C CYS A 188 7.78 -1.98 2.41
N LEU A 189 8.12 -1.91 3.68
CA LEU A 189 8.94 -0.83 4.24
C LEU A 189 10.37 -0.87 3.71
N CYS A 190 10.96 -2.06 3.56
CA CYS A 190 12.28 -2.25 2.95
C CYS A 190 12.28 -1.82 1.47
N TYR A 191 11.24 -2.19 0.72
CA TYR A 191 11.11 -1.75 -0.67
C TYR A 191 11.02 -0.22 -0.75
N LEU A 192 10.23 0.42 0.10
CA LEU A 192 10.11 1.88 0.15
C LEU A 192 11.43 2.55 0.59
N SER A 193 12.10 1.99 1.60
CA SER A 193 13.35 2.52 2.15
C SER A 193 14.48 2.54 1.12
N ILE A 194 14.49 1.59 0.18
CA ILE A 194 15.47 1.51 -0.93
C ILE A 194 15.01 2.34 -2.14
N MET A 195 13.73 2.28 -2.51
CA MET A 195 13.25 2.90 -3.76
C MET A 195 13.12 4.42 -3.68
N LEU A 196 12.78 4.97 -2.51
CA LEU A 196 12.71 6.42 -2.31
C LEU A 196 14.08 7.11 -2.50
N PRO A 197 15.19 6.66 -1.89
CA PRO A 197 16.50 7.27 -2.12
C PRO A 197 17.01 7.06 -3.55
N ILE A 198 16.75 5.91 -4.19
CA ILE A 198 17.09 5.72 -5.62
C ILE A 198 16.37 6.78 -6.47
N ARG A 199 15.09 7.05 -6.20
CA ARG A 199 14.35 8.10 -6.90
C ARG A 199 14.82 9.51 -6.55
N PHE A 200 15.25 9.74 -5.31
CA PHE A 200 15.89 10.98 -4.90
C PHE A 200 17.15 11.27 -5.73
N VAL A 201 18.07 10.30 -5.82
CA VAL A 201 19.31 10.44 -6.60
C VAL A 201 19.01 10.67 -8.09
N ARG A 202 18.06 9.92 -8.67
CA ARG A 202 17.64 10.14 -10.06
C ARG A 202 17.00 11.52 -10.28
N ALA A 203 16.22 12.01 -9.32
CA ALA A 203 15.60 13.34 -9.39
C ALA A 203 16.65 14.46 -9.32
N ILE A 204 17.70 14.28 -8.52
CA ILE A 204 18.86 15.19 -8.50
C ILE A 204 19.59 15.16 -9.85
N GLY A 205 19.88 13.98 -10.39
CA GLY A 205 20.56 13.83 -11.68
C GLY A 205 19.82 14.51 -12.84
N ASN A 206 18.48 14.47 -12.80
CA ASN A 206 17.63 15.13 -13.79
C ASN A 206 17.37 16.63 -13.52
N LYS A 207 18.02 17.21 -12.50
CA LYS A 207 17.86 18.60 -12.02
C LYS A 207 16.43 18.96 -11.62
N ASP A 208 15.62 17.97 -11.24
CA ASP A 208 14.22 18.14 -10.84
C ASP A 208 14.10 18.31 -9.31
N TYR A 209 14.81 19.33 -8.77
CA TYR A 209 14.90 19.58 -7.32
C TYR A 209 13.54 19.93 -6.70
N PHE A 210 12.86 20.89 -7.32
CA PHE A 210 11.59 21.43 -6.82
C PHE A 210 10.43 21.18 -7.78
N ARG A 211 10.66 20.84 -9.05
CA ARG A 211 9.59 20.64 -10.04
C ARG A 211 9.20 19.16 -10.09
N SER A 212 7.89 18.90 -10.13
CA SER A 212 7.41 17.52 -10.35
C SER A 212 7.71 17.14 -11.81
N PRO A 213 8.36 15.99 -12.07
CA PRO A 213 8.61 15.51 -13.42
C PRO A 213 7.30 15.28 -14.19
N ILE A 214 6.16 15.12 -13.51
CA ILE A 214 4.82 14.97 -14.09
C ILE A 214 4.38 16.25 -14.82
N LEU A 215 4.58 17.41 -14.20
CA LEU A 215 4.26 18.72 -14.79
C LEU A 215 5.21 19.11 -15.92
N LYS A 216 6.45 18.62 -15.87
CA LYS A 216 7.45 18.80 -16.92
C LYS A 216 7.12 17.93 -18.14
N LYS A 217 6.77 16.66 -17.90
CA LYS A 217 6.41 15.70 -18.94
C LYS A 217 5.19 16.15 -19.73
N ARG A 218 4.07 16.50 -19.07
CA ARG A 218 2.84 16.96 -19.76
C ARG A 218 3.04 18.21 -20.64
N ARG A 219 4.00 19.07 -20.32
CA ARG A 219 4.30 20.28 -21.10
C ARG A 219 5.21 20.04 -22.31
N SER A 220 5.92 18.90 -22.33
CA SER A 220 7.00 18.63 -23.30
C SER A 220 6.71 17.45 -24.23
N GLU A 221 5.51 16.86 -24.21
CA GLU A 221 5.20 15.73 -25.10
C GLU A 221 5.00 16.23 -26.53
N THR A 222 5.87 15.79 -27.45
CA THR A 222 5.70 16.00 -28.89
C THR A 222 4.66 15.03 -29.45
N LEU A 223 4.09 15.36 -30.62
CA LEU A 223 3.09 14.50 -31.26
C LEU A 223 3.66 13.09 -31.59
N ASP A 224 4.94 13.02 -31.93
CA ASP A 224 5.64 11.76 -32.17
C ASP A 224 5.82 10.93 -30.89
N ASP A 225 6.08 11.56 -29.74
CA ASP A 225 6.11 10.88 -28.44
C ASP A 225 4.75 10.27 -28.09
N ILE A 226 3.66 11.00 -28.36
CA ILE A 226 2.30 10.53 -28.14
C ILE A 226 1.96 9.37 -29.07
N LYS A 227 2.33 9.46 -30.35
CA LYS A 227 2.11 8.41 -31.37
C LYS A 227 2.85 7.12 -31.04
N ASN A 228 4.09 7.21 -30.56
CA ASN A 228 4.92 6.07 -30.18
C ASN A 228 4.59 5.51 -28.77
N SER A 229 3.85 6.26 -27.97
CA SER A 229 3.36 5.80 -26.67
C SER A 229 2.46 4.57 -26.78
N TYR A 230 2.27 3.86 -25.67
CA TYR A 230 1.32 2.75 -25.60
C TYR A 230 -0.10 3.21 -25.97
N GLN A 231 -0.51 4.40 -25.53
CA GLN A 231 -1.85 4.93 -25.80
C GLN A 231 -2.05 5.19 -27.31
N GLY A 232 -1.05 5.77 -27.98
CA GLY A 232 -1.06 5.97 -29.43
C GLY A 232 -1.13 4.66 -30.21
N ARG A 233 -0.30 3.67 -29.82
CA ARG A 233 -0.35 2.33 -30.42
C ARG A 233 -1.68 1.61 -30.18
N HIS A 234 -2.24 1.74 -28.99
CA HIS A 234 -3.52 1.12 -28.63
C HIS A 234 -4.68 1.69 -29.46
N VAL A 235 -4.77 3.02 -29.58
CA VAL A 235 -5.78 3.67 -30.43
C VAL A 235 -5.60 3.28 -31.90
N ARG A 236 -4.37 3.23 -32.41
CA ARG A 236 -4.10 2.77 -33.78
C ARG A 236 -4.57 1.33 -34.01
N LYS A 237 -4.35 0.45 -33.04
CA LYS A 237 -4.82 -0.95 -33.08
C LYS A 237 -6.35 -1.04 -33.08
N LEU A 238 -7.04 -0.21 -32.29
CA LEU A 238 -8.51 -0.14 -32.25
C LEU A 238 -9.12 0.34 -33.58
N LEU A 239 -8.46 1.26 -34.27
CA LEU A 239 -8.89 1.77 -35.57
C LEU A 239 -8.48 0.86 -36.73
N THR A 240 -7.63 -0.14 -36.49
CA THR A 240 -7.20 -1.10 -37.52
C THR A 240 -8.23 -2.22 -37.64
N LYS A 241 -8.66 -2.54 -38.87
CA LYS A 241 -9.62 -3.62 -39.12
C LYS A 241 -9.08 -4.97 -38.61
N PRO A 242 -9.86 -5.76 -37.86
CA PRO A 242 -9.41 -7.06 -37.37
C PRO A 242 -9.12 -8.00 -38.54
N VAL A 243 -7.96 -8.66 -38.49
CA VAL A 243 -7.62 -9.73 -39.44
C VAL A 243 -8.43 -10.97 -39.04
N VAL A 244 -9.37 -11.38 -39.90
CA VAL A 244 -10.15 -12.61 -39.70
C VAL A 244 -9.25 -13.80 -39.98
N GLN A 245 -8.91 -14.56 -38.92
CA GLN A 245 -8.19 -15.83 -39.07
C GLN A 245 -9.18 -16.92 -39.47
N ALA A 246 -8.84 -17.73 -40.47
CA ALA A 246 -9.66 -18.85 -40.91
C ALA A 246 -9.78 -19.92 -39.79
N PRO A 247 -10.94 -20.58 -39.65
CA PRO A 247 -11.14 -21.59 -38.62
C PRO A 247 -10.19 -22.79 -38.82
N PRO A 248 -9.67 -23.39 -37.75
CA PRO A 248 -8.78 -24.54 -37.85
C PRO A 248 -9.54 -25.77 -38.38
N GLU A 249 -9.05 -26.37 -39.46
CA GLU A 249 -9.60 -27.61 -40.02
C GLU A 249 -9.08 -28.85 -39.26
N GLY A 250 -10.00 -29.78 -38.96
CA GLY A 250 -9.70 -31.09 -38.33
C GLY A 250 -10.08 -31.23 -36.84
N PHE A 251 -10.55 -32.42 -36.45
CA PHE A 251 -11.06 -32.72 -35.10
C PHE A 251 -9.97 -32.60 -34.00
N ALA A 252 -8.75 -33.08 -34.27
CA ALA A 252 -7.61 -32.95 -33.36
C ALA A 252 -7.16 -31.49 -33.19
N ASN A 253 -7.16 -30.71 -34.27
CA ASN A 253 -6.84 -29.28 -34.23
C ASN A 253 -7.93 -28.47 -33.50
N LYS A 254 -9.20 -28.89 -33.61
CA LYS A 254 -10.32 -28.28 -32.88
C LYS A 254 -10.25 -28.57 -31.38
N ALA A 255 -9.91 -29.80 -30.98
CA ALA A 255 -9.70 -30.15 -29.58
C ALA A 255 -8.49 -29.42 -28.96
N LYS A 256 -7.37 -29.36 -29.68
CA LYS A 256 -6.19 -28.60 -29.27
C LYS A 256 -6.49 -27.11 -29.16
N ALA A 257 -7.21 -26.53 -30.13
CA ALA A 257 -7.63 -25.12 -30.10
C ALA A 257 -8.58 -24.82 -28.94
N PHE A 258 -9.48 -25.75 -28.59
CA PHE A 258 -10.35 -25.62 -27.42
C PHE A 258 -9.55 -25.63 -26.11
N PHE A 259 -8.61 -26.56 -25.95
CA PHE A 259 -7.76 -26.64 -24.77
C PHE A 259 -6.86 -25.40 -24.65
N MET A 260 -6.24 -24.97 -25.76
CA MET A 260 -5.44 -23.75 -25.81
C MET A 260 -6.28 -22.51 -25.51
N SER A 261 -7.54 -22.47 -25.94
CA SER A 261 -8.48 -21.39 -25.63
C SER A 261 -8.79 -21.31 -24.13
N GLN A 262 -8.99 -22.44 -23.46
CA GLN A 262 -9.23 -22.46 -22.01
C GLN A 262 -7.98 -22.03 -21.24
N VAL A 263 -6.79 -22.51 -21.64
CA VAL A 263 -5.52 -22.05 -21.06
C VAL A 263 -5.30 -20.56 -21.31
N HIS A 264 -5.63 -20.06 -22.51
CA HIS A 264 -5.57 -18.63 -22.83
C HIS A 264 -6.54 -17.77 -22.01
N LYS A 265 -7.67 -18.33 -21.56
CA LYS A 265 -8.59 -17.64 -20.65
C LYS A 265 -8.08 -17.61 -19.21
N LEU A 266 -7.35 -18.64 -18.79
CA LEU A 266 -6.83 -18.75 -17.41
C LEU A 266 -5.51 -18.00 -17.21
N VAL A 267 -4.64 -17.98 -18.22
CA VAL A 267 -3.30 -17.39 -18.13
C VAL A 267 -3.35 -15.92 -18.52
N TYR A 268 -2.93 -15.04 -17.60
CA TYR A 268 -2.80 -13.62 -17.87
C TYR A 268 -1.75 -13.35 -18.96
N ARG A 269 -2.18 -12.83 -20.11
CA ARG A 269 -1.29 -12.42 -21.19
C ARG A 269 -0.90 -10.96 -21.01
N ARG A 270 0.37 -10.73 -20.66
CA ARG A 270 0.93 -9.38 -20.55
C ARG A 270 0.99 -8.73 -21.93
N GLU A 271 0.22 -7.66 -22.13
CA GLU A 271 0.42 -6.79 -23.29
C GLU A 271 1.62 -5.86 -23.06
N GLU A 272 2.50 -5.76 -24.05
CA GLU A 272 3.65 -4.86 -23.99
C GLU A 272 3.22 -3.40 -23.90
N GLY A 273 3.73 -2.70 -22.88
CA GLY A 273 3.39 -1.30 -22.62
C GLY A 273 2.06 -1.09 -21.90
N PHE A 274 1.18 -2.10 -21.82
CA PHE A 274 -0.04 -1.99 -21.01
C PHE A 274 0.31 -1.97 -19.53
N ARG A 275 -0.34 -1.05 -18.81
CA ARG A 275 0.03 -0.69 -17.46
C ARG A 275 -1.23 -0.37 -16.67
N TYR A 276 -1.62 -1.29 -15.78
CA TYR A 276 -2.70 -1.09 -14.80
C TYR A 276 -2.50 0.18 -13.97
N SER A 277 -3.61 0.77 -13.51
CA SER A 277 -3.58 1.90 -12.57
C SER A 277 -2.89 1.53 -11.26
N SER A 278 -2.26 2.52 -10.62
CA SER A 278 -1.71 2.41 -9.26
C SER A 278 -2.74 1.90 -8.26
N ARG A 279 -4.00 2.35 -8.38
CA ARG A 279 -5.11 1.94 -7.51
C ARG A 279 -5.40 0.44 -7.62
N LEU A 280 -5.57 -0.06 -8.85
CA LEU A 280 -5.89 -1.47 -9.07
C LEU A 280 -4.77 -2.37 -8.53
N LEU A 281 -3.51 -2.02 -8.81
CA LEU A 281 -2.37 -2.78 -8.32
C LEU A 281 -2.30 -2.77 -6.78
N ALA A 282 -2.54 -1.62 -6.15
CA ALA A 282 -2.54 -1.50 -4.70
C ALA A 282 -3.66 -2.34 -4.06
N VAL A 283 -4.88 -2.33 -4.61
CA VAL A 283 -6.00 -3.14 -4.09
C VAL A 283 -5.69 -4.63 -4.21
N MET A 284 -5.22 -5.09 -5.37
CA MET A 284 -4.85 -6.50 -5.56
C MET A 284 -3.72 -6.93 -4.61
N PHE A 285 -2.74 -6.06 -4.41
CA PHE A 285 -1.62 -6.33 -3.50
C PHE A 285 -2.07 -6.38 -2.04
N VAL A 286 -2.87 -5.41 -1.57
CA VAL A 286 -3.42 -5.41 -0.22
C VAL A 286 -4.30 -6.63 0.02
N ALA A 287 -5.14 -7.01 -0.94
CA ALA A 287 -5.95 -8.23 -0.83
C ALA A 287 -5.06 -9.47 -0.66
N ALA A 288 -3.98 -9.60 -1.43
CA ALA A 288 -3.02 -10.69 -1.28
C ALA A 288 -2.34 -10.67 0.11
N CYS A 289 -1.95 -9.49 0.62
CA CYS A 289 -1.40 -9.36 1.97
C CYS A 289 -2.40 -9.80 3.04
N VAL A 290 -3.68 -9.40 2.94
CA VAL A 290 -4.72 -9.80 3.89
C VAL A 290 -4.95 -11.30 3.86
N VAL A 291 -5.09 -11.89 2.67
CA VAL A 291 -5.23 -13.36 2.52
C VAL A 291 -4.02 -14.07 3.13
N TYR A 292 -2.80 -13.61 2.87
CA TYR A 292 -1.59 -14.18 3.46
C TYR A 292 -1.65 -14.17 5.00
N VAL A 293 -1.95 -13.02 5.60
CA VAL A 293 -1.95 -12.89 7.06
C VAL A 293 -3.05 -13.75 7.71
N VAL A 294 -4.24 -13.80 7.09
CA VAL A 294 -5.33 -14.66 7.57
C VAL A 294 -4.96 -16.14 7.43
N SER A 295 -4.45 -16.58 6.28
CA SER A 295 -4.05 -17.99 6.08
C SER A 295 -2.97 -18.43 7.06
N ILE A 296 -1.98 -17.57 7.34
CA ILE A 296 -0.94 -17.85 8.32
C ILE A 296 -1.53 -17.95 9.74
N ARG A 297 -2.48 -17.08 10.10
CA ARG A 297 -3.16 -17.14 11.40
C ARG A 297 -3.91 -18.47 11.59
N GLU A 298 -4.69 -18.88 10.60
CA GLU A 298 -5.45 -20.14 10.66
C GLU A 298 -4.52 -21.36 10.69
N LEU A 299 -3.43 -21.34 9.92
CA LEU A 299 -2.42 -22.39 9.94
C LEU A 299 -1.81 -22.57 11.35
N PHE A 300 -1.49 -21.46 12.03
CA PHE A 300 -0.97 -21.52 13.40
C PHE A 300 -2.02 -22.00 14.41
N TYR A 301 -3.29 -21.65 14.23
CA TYR A 301 -4.36 -22.13 15.08
C TYR A 301 -4.49 -23.66 14.98
N ILE A 302 -4.49 -24.20 13.76
CA ILE A 302 -4.56 -25.66 13.51
C ILE A 302 -3.36 -26.38 14.10
N LEU A 303 -2.14 -25.88 13.86
CA LEU A 303 -0.90 -26.48 14.39
C LEU A 303 -0.84 -26.50 15.92
N HIS A 304 -1.54 -25.59 16.60
CA HIS A 304 -1.58 -25.57 18.07
C HIS A 304 -2.71 -26.43 18.65
N GLN A 305 -3.76 -26.71 17.88
CA GLN A 305 -4.84 -27.59 18.33
C GLN A 305 -4.44 -29.08 18.33
N GLU A 306 -3.39 -29.45 17.58
CA GLU A 306 -2.83 -30.80 17.53
C GLU A 306 -1.80 -31.11 18.63
N ASN A 307 -1.36 -30.12 19.42
CA ASN A 307 -0.33 -30.25 20.47
C ASN A 307 -0.92 -29.98 21.86
#